data_AF-A0A9E0H7Y0-F1
#
_entry.id   AF-A0A9E0H7Y0-F1
#
_cell.length_a   1.000
_cell.length_b   1.000
_cell.length_c   1.000
_cell.angle_alpha   90.00
_cell.angle_beta   90.00
_cell.angle_gamma   90.00
#
_symmetry.space_group_name_H-M   'P 1'
#
loop_
_entity.id
_entity.type
_entity.pdbx_description
1 polymer ?
#
loop_
_entity_poly.entity_id
_entity_poly.type
_entity_poly.pdbx_seq_one_letter_code
_entity_poly.pdbx_strand_id
1 'polypeptide(L)'
;MNVRRAALALAPLLALHGCADPSEGGAADAGVDAPSGRPPGVALCYTPLAEAEPATAQLWEALRAGDREARADAIAALDAAVAAHPDEEELQLLLGLAHLWRLAEPLPDETSPGAQLPSAIAARDHLRQAYALCPTDHRIPAWLGPILVRFGRTLGDQAQIDEGLAILEAGVAAYPSFVLFSKLLVFADYPRDAPEFQQALDAVVANADACAAAPADPACLDHPRAAHNREGGVVFFGDALAKAGRRAEAEAIYRAALAEPGYGTWDHQGVLADRLATLDARIAAYATPDPSDDPVAAWAAPNQCALCHTD
;
A
#
# COMPACT_ATOMS: atom_id res chain seq x y z
N MET A 1 22.47 -4.58 40.17
CA MET A 1 21.03 -4.66 40.51
C MET A 1 20.42 -5.74 39.63
N ASN A 2 19.96 -6.83 40.26
CA ASN A 2 19.40 -8.03 39.66
C ASN A 2 17.86 -7.90 39.62
N VAL A 3 17.22 -7.98 38.45
CA VAL A 3 15.80 -8.36 38.29
C VAL A 3 15.68 -9.07 36.93
N ARG A 4 15.85 -10.40 36.92
CA ARG A 4 14.81 -11.44 36.85
C ARG A 4 14.06 -11.51 35.50
N ARG A 5 14.41 -12.55 34.74
CA ARG A 5 13.58 -13.21 33.72
C ARG A 5 12.29 -13.72 34.37
N ALA A 6 11.15 -13.48 33.72
CA ALA A 6 9.90 -14.15 34.03
C ALA A 6 9.55 -15.11 32.89
N ALA A 7 9.43 -16.38 33.24
CA ALA A 7 8.77 -17.41 32.45
C ALA A 7 7.43 -17.71 33.16
N LEU A 8 6.33 -17.71 32.41
CA LEU A 8 5.06 -18.36 32.77
C LEU A 8 4.54 -18.98 31.46
N ALA A 9 4.57 -20.31 31.28
CA ALA A 9 3.75 -21.36 31.89
C ALA A 9 2.36 -21.48 31.23
N LEU A 10 2.17 -22.65 30.61
CA LEU A 10 0.99 -23.14 29.89
C LEU A 10 -0.10 -23.67 30.84
N ALA A 11 -1.33 -23.69 30.30
CA ALA A 11 -2.50 -24.57 30.57
C ALA A 11 -3.51 -24.12 31.66
N PRO A 12 -4.79 -24.61 31.64
CA PRO A 12 -5.46 -25.55 30.72
C PRO A 12 -6.85 -25.09 30.17
N LEU A 13 -7.37 -25.88 29.21
CA LEU A 13 -8.76 -25.89 28.73
C LEU A 13 -9.79 -26.00 29.86
N LEU A 14 -10.89 -25.26 29.73
CA LEU A 14 -12.23 -25.70 30.16
C LEU A 14 -13.29 -25.03 29.27
N ALA A 15 -14.22 -25.86 28.82
CA ALA A 15 -15.17 -25.58 27.77
C ALA A 15 -16.61 -25.38 28.30
N LEU A 16 -17.43 -24.78 27.42
CA LEU A 16 -18.90 -24.86 27.27
C LEU A 16 -19.78 -23.92 28.10
N HIS A 17 -20.42 -22.98 27.38
CA HIS A 17 -21.87 -22.81 27.10
C HIS A 17 -21.99 -21.40 26.47
N GLY A 18 -22.45 -21.16 25.24
CA GLY A 18 -23.43 -21.84 24.42
C GLY A 18 -24.56 -20.85 24.12
N CYS A 19 -24.40 -20.04 23.07
CA CYS A 19 -25.52 -19.41 22.36
C CYS A 19 -25.28 -19.65 20.86
N ALA A 20 -26.21 -20.40 20.27
CA ALA A 20 -26.16 -20.87 18.90
C ALA A 20 -26.46 -19.76 17.88
N ASP A 21 -25.91 -19.98 16.69
CA ASP A 21 -26.17 -19.30 15.42
C ASP A 21 -27.64 -19.09 15.10
N PRO A 22 -27.90 -18.05 14.30
CA PRO A 22 -28.59 -18.31 13.06
C PRO A 22 -27.84 -17.74 11.84
N SER A 23 -27.95 -18.50 10.75
CA SER A 23 -27.68 -18.17 9.35
C SER A 23 -26.23 -18.02 8.89
N GLU A 24 -25.73 -19.16 8.39
CA GLU A 24 -25.10 -19.26 7.09
C GLU A 24 -25.53 -18.14 6.12
N GLY A 25 -24.71 -17.11 6.03
CA GLY A 25 -24.65 -16.15 4.93
C GLY A 25 -23.34 -16.34 4.19
N GLY A 26 -23.15 -17.52 3.60
CA GLY A 26 -22.01 -17.79 2.71
C GLY A 26 -22.22 -17.08 1.37
N ALA A 27 -21.70 -15.86 1.25
CA ALA A 27 -21.37 -15.13 0.03
C ALA A 27 -20.50 -13.92 0.44
N ALA A 28 -19.40 -13.52 -0.20
CA ALA A 28 -18.80 -13.92 -1.46
C ALA A 28 -17.26 -13.76 -1.32
N ASP A 29 -16.52 -14.84 -1.53
CA ASP A 29 -15.06 -14.82 -1.67
C ASP A 29 -14.75 -15.22 -3.12
N ALA A 30 -15.29 -14.45 -4.08
CA ALA A 30 -15.43 -14.86 -5.48
C ALA A 30 -14.72 -13.93 -6.49
N GLY A 31 -13.77 -13.12 -6.03
CA GLY A 31 -12.92 -12.30 -6.90
C GLY A 31 -11.61 -12.98 -7.27
N VAL A 32 -10.89 -12.43 -8.25
CA VAL A 32 -9.50 -12.83 -8.59
C VAL A 32 -8.54 -12.64 -7.38
N ASP A 33 -8.97 -11.84 -6.40
CA ASP A 33 -8.36 -11.67 -5.08
C ASP A 33 -9.04 -12.51 -3.97
N ALA A 34 -9.66 -13.65 -4.27
CA ALA A 34 -10.05 -14.63 -3.26
C ALA A 34 -8.96 -15.72 -2.97
N PRO A 35 -7.68 -15.41 -2.69
CA PRO A 35 -6.80 -16.45 -2.18
C PRO A 35 -7.17 -16.81 -0.74
N SER A 36 -7.38 -18.11 -0.55
CA SER A 36 -7.06 -18.77 0.71
C SER A 36 -5.68 -18.31 1.19
N GLY A 37 -5.56 -17.75 2.40
CA GLY A 37 -4.25 -17.40 2.97
C GLY A 37 -4.21 -16.12 3.81
N ARG A 38 -5.24 -15.27 3.74
CA ARG A 38 -5.34 -14.08 4.60
C ARG A 38 -5.33 -14.44 6.09
N PRO A 39 -4.78 -13.58 6.96
CA PRO A 39 -4.86 -13.74 8.40
C PRO A 39 -6.31 -13.83 8.91
N PRO A 40 -6.58 -14.60 9.97
CA PRO A 40 -7.90 -14.67 10.58
C PRO A 40 -8.43 -13.29 10.97
N GLY A 41 -9.68 -12.99 10.60
CA GLY A 41 -10.33 -11.71 10.93
C GLY A 41 -10.14 -10.62 9.87
N VAL A 42 -9.32 -10.83 8.84
CA VAL A 42 -9.28 -9.95 7.67
C VAL A 42 -10.53 -10.18 6.82
N ALA A 43 -11.31 -9.12 6.60
CA ALA A 43 -12.54 -9.15 5.81
C ALA A 43 -12.43 -8.22 4.59
N LEU A 44 -13.19 -8.56 3.55
CA LEU A 44 -13.42 -7.80 2.33
C LEU A 44 -14.94 -7.79 2.06
N CYS A 45 -15.51 -6.74 1.45
CA CYS A 45 -16.93 -6.74 1.05
C CYS A 45 -17.17 -6.96 -0.44
N TYR A 46 -16.13 -7.36 -1.15
CA TYR A 46 -16.11 -7.41 -2.60
C TYR A 46 -17.29 -8.19 -3.21
N THR A 47 -17.92 -7.60 -4.23
CA THR A 47 -18.98 -8.24 -5.01
C THR A 47 -18.45 -8.72 -6.36
N PRO A 48 -18.97 -9.84 -6.93
CA PRO A 48 -18.61 -10.27 -8.27
C PRO A 48 -18.95 -9.27 -9.39
N LEU A 49 -19.81 -8.28 -9.09
CA LEU A 49 -20.21 -7.26 -10.07
C LEU A 49 -18.99 -6.46 -10.51
N ALA A 50 -18.19 -5.97 -9.56
CA ALA A 50 -17.02 -5.17 -9.89
C ALA A 50 -15.97 -5.95 -10.70
N GLU A 51 -15.84 -7.29 -10.57
CA GLU A 51 -14.95 -8.07 -11.46
C GLU A 51 -15.42 -8.03 -12.90
N ALA A 52 -16.73 -8.19 -13.06
CA ALA A 52 -17.34 -8.38 -14.35
C ALA A 52 -17.46 -7.05 -15.11
N GLU A 53 -17.30 -5.93 -14.43
CA GLU A 53 -17.34 -4.60 -15.04
C GLU A 53 -16.17 -4.39 -16.00
N PRO A 54 -16.43 -4.04 -17.28
CA PRO A 54 -15.37 -3.77 -18.25
C PRO A 54 -14.43 -2.65 -17.82
N ALA A 55 -14.92 -1.66 -17.05
CA ALA A 55 -14.11 -0.57 -16.52
C ALA A 55 -12.99 -1.07 -15.56
N THR A 56 -13.29 -2.10 -14.76
CA THR A 56 -12.31 -2.75 -13.88
C THR A 56 -11.20 -3.40 -14.69
N ALA A 57 -11.56 -4.17 -15.73
CA ALA A 57 -10.58 -4.79 -16.62
C ALA A 57 -9.69 -3.74 -17.31
N GLN A 58 -10.29 -2.66 -17.81
CA GLN A 58 -9.58 -1.56 -18.46
C GLN A 58 -8.56 -0.88 -17.53
N LEU A 59 -8.92 -0.63 -16.26
CA LEU A 59 -7.97 -0.09 -15.28
C LEU A 59 -6.77 -1.01 -15.09
N TRP A 60 -7.02 -2.30 -14.84
CA TRP A 60 -5.94 -3.25 -14.58
C TRP A 60 -5.06 -3.50 -15.82
N GLU A 61 -5.63 -3.48 -17.01
CA GLU A 61 -4.86 -3.54 -18.27
C GLU A 61 -3.93 -2.33 -18.42
N ALA A 62 -4.45 -1.12 -18.23
CA ALA A 62 -3.65 0.10 -18.31
C ALA A 62 -2.53 0.11 -17.25
N LEU A 63 -2.85 -0.27 -16.00
CA LEU A 63 -1.89 -0.28 -14.90
C LEU A 63 -0.78 -1.32 -15.11
N ARG A 64 -1.11 -2.55 -15.53
CA ARG A 64 -0.10 -3.58 -15.84
C ARG A 64 0.78 -3.22 -17.03
N ALA A 65 0.26 -2.46 -17.99
CA ALA A 65 1.04 -1.96 -19.11
C ALA A 65 1.88 -0.71 -18.77
N GLY A 66 1.71 -0.14 -17.57
CA GLY A 66 2.30 1.15 -17.20
C GLY A 66 1.79 2.31 -18.08
N ASP A 67 0.63 2.14 -18.73
CA ASP A 67 0.10 3.07 -19.72
C ASP A 67 -0.64 4.23 -19.03
N ARG A 68 0.14 5.24 -18.66
CA ARG A 68 -0.35 6.46 -18.01
C ARG A 68 -1.25 7.31 -18.91
N GLU A 69 -1.17 7.15 -20.24
CA GLU A 69 -2.07 7.85 -21.16
C GLU A 69 -3.46 7.19 -21.18
N ALA A 70 -3.51 5.85 -21.23
CA ALA A 70 -4.77 5.09 -21.18
C ALA A 70 -5.54 5.23 -19.85
N ARG A 71 -4.85 5.64 -18.77
CA ARG A 71 -5.45 5.90 -17.46
C ARG A 71 -6.63 6.87 -17.50
N ALA A 72 -6.60 7.90 -18.36
CA ALA A 72 -7.69 8.87 -18.45
C ALA A 72 -9.00 8.21 -18.90
N ASP A 73 -8.92 7.31 -19.89
CA ASP A 73 -10.07 6.55 -20.38
C ASP A 73 -10.55 5.53 -19.33
N ALA A 74 -9.63 4.90 -18.58
CA ALA A 74 -9.98 4.01 -17.49
C ALA A 74 -10.73 4.73 -16.35
N ILE A 75 -10.29 5.94 -15.98
CA ILE A 75 -11.00 6.79 -15.00
C ILE A 75 -12.41 7.11 -15.51
N ALA A 76 -12.55 7.55 -16.77
CA ALA A 76 -13.86 7.88 -17.34
C ALA A 76 -14.82 6.67 -17.40
N ALA A 77 -14.28 5.47 -17.68
CA ALA A 77 -15.06 4.23 -17.66
C ALA A 77 -15.52 3.87 -16.23
N LEU A 78 -14.63 4.02 -15.23
CA LEU A 78 -14.96 3.78 -13.82
C LEU A 78 -15.97 4.81 -13.28
N ASP A 79 -15.86 6.08 -13.68
CA ASP A 79 -16.87 7.10 -13.37
C ASP A 79 -18.26 6.70 -13.86
N ALA A 80 -18.35 6.20 -15.10
CA ALA A 80 -19.61 5.71 -15.66
C ALA A 80 -20.15 4.48 -14.93
N ALA A 81 -19.26 3.54 -14.54
CA ALA A 81 -19.63 2.36 -13.78
C ALA A 81 -20.12 2.72 -12.37
N VAL A 82 -19.43 3.61 -11.66
CA VAL A 82 -19.86 4.16 -10.36
C VAL A 82 -21.20 4.90 -10.47
N ALA A 83 -21.42 5.67 -11.53
CA ALA A 83 -22.70 6.34 -11.75
C ALA A 83 -23.86 5.34 -11.97
N ALA A 84 -23.61 4.21 -12.60
CA ALA A 84 -24.59 3.13 -12.79
C ALA A 84 -24.80 2.30 -11.50
N HIS A 85 -23.76 2.19 -10.67
CA HIS A 85 -23.69 1.34 -9.49
C HIS A 85 -23.14 2.11 -8.27
N PRO A 86 -23.85 3.13 -7.76
CA PRO A 86 -23.31 4.05 -6.76
C PRO A 86 -23.00 3.39 -5.40
N ASP A 87 -23.67 2.28 -5.11
CA ASP A 87 -23.57 1.53 -3.85
C ASP A 87 -22.56 0.36 -3.92
N GLU A 88 -21.86 0.17 -5.05
CA GLU A 88 -20.82 -0.86 -5.19
C GLU A 88 -19.47 -0.32 -4.68
N GLU A 89 -18.99 -0.86 -3.57
CA GLU A 89 -17.83 -0.33 -2.85
C GLU A 89 -16.53 -0.51 -3.63
N GLU A 90 -16.36 -1.63 -4.32
CA GLU A 90 -15.11 -1.92 -5.05
C GLU A 90 -14.97 -0.96 -6.24
N LEU A 91 -16.06 -0.59 -6.93
CA LEU A 91 -15.99 0.40 -8.01
C LEU A 91 -15.58 1.78 -7.47
N GLN A 92 -16.09 2.17 -6.29
CA GLN A 92 -15.65 3.39 -5.59
C GLN A 92 -14.16 3.29 -5.21
N LEU A 93 -13.71 2.14 -4.68
CA LEU A 93 -12.32 1.91 -4.33
C LEU A 93 -11.42 2.03 -5.57
N LEU A 94 -11.74 1.32 -6.65
CA LEU A 94 -10.95 1.31 -7.89
C LEU A 94 -10.89 2.69 -8.55
N LEU A 95 -11.98 3.45 -8.56
CA LEU A 95 -11.98 4.82 -9.06
C LEU A 95 -11.08 5.72 -8.19
N GLY A 96 -11.17 5.59 -6.87
CA GLY A 96 -10.27 6.28 -5.94
C GLY A 96 -8.79 5.93 -6.19
N LEU A 97 -8.48 4.66 -6.39
CA LEU A 97 -7.12 4.17 -6.70
C LEU A 97 -6.62 4.66 -8.07
N ALA A 98 -7.48 4.73 -9.09
CA ALA A 98 -7.12 5.26 -10.40
C ALA A 98 -6.70 6.74 -10.33
N HIS A 99 -7.40 7.53 -9.50
CA HIS A 99 -6.99 8.90 -9.19
C HIS A 99 -5.70 8.97 -8.37
N LEU A 100 -5.48 8.06 -7.41
CA LEU A 100 -4.20 7.98 -6.70
C LEU A 100 -3.04 7.65 -7.64
N TRP A 101 -3.22 6.71 -8.58
CA TRP A 101 -2.21 6.41 -9.59
C TRP A 101 -1.87 7.64 -10.42
N ARG A 102 -2.87 8.45 -10.78
CA ARG A 102 -2.65 9.74 -11.47
C ARG A 102 -1.82 10.73 -10.67
N LEU A 103 -1.96 10.75 -9.35
CA LEU A 103 -1.17 11.62 -8.47
C LEU A 103 0.25 11.10 -8.23
N ALA A 104 0.40 9.79 -8.12
CA ALA A 104 1.70 9.13 -7.88
C ALA A 104 2.59 9.15 -9.13
N GLU A 105 1.98 8.99 -10.31
CA GLU A 105 2.67 8.90 -11.58
C GLU A 105 2.06 9.87 -12.61
N PRO A 106 2.17 11.20 -12.39
CA PRO A 106 1.58 12.18 -13.29
C PRO A 106 2.26 12.17 -14.66
N LEU A 107 1.50 12.49 -15.71
CA LEU A 107 2.07 12.93 -16.98
C LEU A 107 2.73 14.32 -16.81
N PRO A 108 3.64 14.73 -17.73
CA PRO A 108 4.35 16.00 -17.60
C PRO A 108 3.44 17.23 -17.38
N ASP A 109 2.29 17.28 -18.04
CA ASP A 109 1.29 18.35 -17.93
C ASP A 109 0.39 18.24 -16.68
N GLU A 110 0.45 17.12 -15.97
CA GLU A 110 -0.34 16.83 -14.76
C GLU A 110 0.43 17.13 -13.45
N THR A 111 1.62 17.71 -13.54
CA THR A 111 2.48 17.97 -12.37
C THR A 111 2.11 19.23 -11.58
N SER A 112 1.34 20.15 -12.19
CA SER A 112 0.98 21.40 -11.53
C SER A 112 -0.06 21.18 -10.42
N PRO A 113 -0.03 21.96 -9.31
CA PRO A 113 -1.05 21.84 -8.25
C PRO A 113 -2.49 21.97 -8.76
N GLY A 114 -2.73 22.85 -9.73
CA GLY A 114 -4.04 23.03 -10.34
C GLY A 114 -4.52 21.81 -11.14
N ALA A 115 -3.60 21.09 -11.78
CA ALA A 115 -3.91 19.84 -12.50
C ALA A 115 -4.10 18.65 -11.55
N GLN A 116 -3.39 18.63 -10.41
CA GLN A 116 -3.48 17.53 -9.44
C GLN A 116 -4.69 17.62 -8.50
N LEU A 117 -5.15 18.84 -8.18
CA LEU A 117 -6.21 19.05 -7.19
C LEU A 117 -7.50 18.26 -7.48
N PRO A 118 -8.04 18.21 -8.72
CA PRO A 118 -9.24 17.42 -9.01
C PRO A 118 -9.07 15.93 -8.68
N SER A 119 -7.93 15.33 -9.06
CA SER A 119 -7.65 13.92 -8.75
C SER A 119 -7.45 13.69 -7.26
N ALA A 120 -6.86 14.63 -6.53
CA ALA A 120 -6.70 14.52 -5.08
C ALA A 120 -8.05 14.56 -4.35
N ILE A 121 -8.98 15.42 -4.79
CA ILE A 121 -10.35 15.47 -4.27
C ILE A 121 -11.10 14.18 -4.60
N ALA A 122 -11.06 13.74 -5.87
CA ALA A 122 -11.75 12.53 -6.31
C ALA A 122 -11.23 11.28 -5.60
N ALA A 123 -9.91 11.10 -5.48
CA ALA A 123 -9.31 10.01 -4.71
C ALA A 123 -9.83 9.98 -3.26
N ARG A 124 -9.80 11.12 -2.56
CA ARG A 124 -10.29 11.22 -1.18
C ARG A 124 -11.78 10.86 -1.08
N ASP A 125 -12.60 11.43 -1.94
CA ASP A 125 -14.06 11.32 -1.82
C ASP A 125 -14.55 9.91 -2.19
N HIS A 126 -14.01 9.30 -3.24
CA HIS A 126 -14.33 7.92 -3.62
C HIS A 126 -13.82 6.89 -2.60
N LEU A 127 -12.61 7.09 -2.03
CA LEU A 127 -12.10 6.21 -0.98
C LEU A 127 -12.91 6.34 0.32
N ARG A 128 -13.40 7.54 0.66
CA ARG A 128 -14.34 7.73 1.79
C ARG A 128 -15.66 7.02 1.52
N GLN A 129 -16.19 7.11 0.30
CA GLN A 129 -17.43 6.42 -0.06
C GLN A 129 -17.27 4.90 0.00
N ALA A 130 -16.16 4.36 -0.54
CA ALA A 130 -15.85 2.94 -0.43
C ALA A 130 -15.77 2.48 1.04
N TYR A 131 -15.09 3.25 1.89
CA TYR A 131 -14.99 2.96 3.33
C TYR A 131 -16.35 3.02 4.05
N ALA A 132 -17.24 3.93 3.63
CA ALA A 132 -18.58 4.05 4.19
C ALA A 132 -19.50 2.90 3.77
N LEU A 133 -19.40 2.46 2.51
CA LEU A 133 -20.16 1.32 1.97
C LEU A 133 -19.69 0.00 2.57
N CYS A 134 -18.38 -0.15 2.77
CA CYS A 134 -17.78 -1.32 3.42
C CYS A 134 -16.73 -0.93 4.46
N PRO A 135 -17.14 -0.70 5.71
CA PRO A 135 -16.21 -0.41 6.79
C PRO A 135 -15.35 -1.62 7.19
N THR A 136 -15.72 -2.83 6.76
CA THR A 136 -15.02 -4.08 7.06
C THR A 136 -14.00 -4.49 6.01
N ASP A 137 -13.88 -3.77 4.89
CA ASP A 137 -12.79 -4.03 3.94
C ASP A 137 -11.52 -3.43 4.48
N HIS A 138 -10.68 -4.30 5.03
CA HIS A 138 -9.47 -3.88 5.71
C HIS A 138 -8.34 -3.43 4.77
N ARG A 139 -8.55 -3.45 3.43
CA ARG A 139 -7.62 -2.85 2.46
C ARG A 139 -7.79 -1.33 2.36
N ILE A 140 -9.03 -0.84 2.44
CA ILE A 140 -9.35 0.58 2.19
C ILE A 140 -8.54 1.55 3.09
N PRO A 141 -8.31 1.26 4.38
CA PRO A 141 -7.48 2.12 5.23
C PRO A 141 -6.06 2.37 4.69
N ALA A 142 -5.48 1.44 3.94
CA ALA A 142 -4.16 1.58 3.31
C ALA A 142 -4.12 2.72 2.29
N TRP A 143 -5.26 3.16 1.77
CA TRP A 143 -5.34 4.20 0.74
C TRP A 143 -6.01 5.46 1.26
N LEU A 144 -7.09 5.30 2.02
CA LEU A 144 -7.82 6.42 2.61
C LEU A 144 -6.98 7.18 3.65
N GLY A 145 -6.25 6.47 4.52
CA GLY A 145 -5.39 7.10 5.52
C GLY A 145 -4.34 8.03 4.89
N PRO A 146 -3.49 7.53 3.97
CA PRO A 146 -2.46 8.34 3.35
C PRO A 146 -2.98 9.55 2.56
N ILE A 147 -4.07 9.40 1.79
CA ILE A 147 -4.62 10.55 1.04
C ILE A 147 -5.16 11.62 1.98
N LEU A 148 -5.82 11.24 3.08
CA LEU A 148 -6.31 12.20 4.07
C LEU A 148 -5.15 12.95 4.73
N VAL A 149 -4.10 12.24 5.12
CA VAL A 149 -2.90 12.85 5.72
C VAL A 149 -2.21 13.78 4.72
N ARG A 150 -1.92 13.33 3.50
CA ARG A 150 -1.23 14.13 2.49
C ARG A 150 -2.04 15.37 2.12
N PHE A 151 -3.33 15.21 1.85
CA PHE A 151 -4.20 16.32 1.50
C PHE A 151 -4.40 17.29 2.67
N GLY A 152 -4.52 16.78 3.89
CA GLY A 152 -4.59 17.59 5.11
C GLY A 152 -3.32 18.43 5.31
N ARG A 153 -2.13 17.85 5.10
CA ARG A 153 -0.85 18.59 5.13
C ARG A 153 -0.82 19.69 4.07
N THR A 154 -1.26 19.41 2.84
CA THR A 154 -1.33 20.41 1.76
C THR A 154 -2.24 21.58 2.09
N LEU A 155 -3.36 21.33 2.77
CA LEU A 155 -4.33 22.37 3.13
C LEU A 155 -4.11 23.01 4.51
N GLY A 156 -3.21 22.45 5.33
CA GLY A 156 -3.05 22.84 6.74
C GLY A 156 -4.24 22.41 7.61
N ASP A 157 -4.95 21.34 7.24
CA ASP A 157 -6.09 20.80 7.97
C ASP A 157 -5.64 19.68 8.92
N GLN A 158 -5.40 20.05 10.18
CA GLN A 158 -4.97 19.11 11.22
C GLN A 158 -6.04 18.05 11.53
N ALA A 159 -7.33 18.40 11.48
CA ALA A 159 -8.40 17.43 11.77
C ALA A 159 -8.41 16.32 10.72
N GLN A 160 -8.18 16.67 9.46
CA GLN A 160 -8.08 15.67 8.39
C GLN A 160 -6.81 14.81 8.51
N ILE A 161 -5.69 15.39 8.96
CA ILE A 161 -4.47 14.61 9.27
C ILE A 161 -4.76 13.59 10.37
N ASP A 162 -5.38 14.03 11.47
CA ASP A 162 -5.69 13.18 12.62
C ASP A 162 -6.66 12.06 12.24
N GLU A 163 -7.68 12.36 11.43
CA GLU A 163 -8.60 11.37 10.86
C GLU A 163 -7.85 10.32 10.02
N GLY A 164 -6.99 10.76 9.11
CA GLY A 164 -6.22 9.87 8.25
C GLY A 164 -5.28 8.95 9.04
N LEU A 165 -4.60 9.48 10.07
CA LEU A 165 -3.76 8.68 10.96
C LEU A 165 -4.58 7.69 11.78
N ALA A 166 -5.74 8.07 12.29
CA ALA A 166 -6.61 7.17 13.04
C ALA A 166 -7.14 6.01 12.18
N ILE A 167 -7.56 6.29 10.94
CA ILE A 167 -7.98 5.27 9.97
C ILE A 167 -6.82 4.31 9.67
N LEU A 168 -5.62 4.85 9.44
CA LEU A 168 -4.44 4.06 9.15
C LEU A 168 -4.07 3.12 10.31
N GLU A 169 -4.08 3.60 11.56
CA GLU A 169 -3.81 2.76 12.73
C GLU A 169 -4.87 1.67 12.93
N ALA A 170 -6.15 1.98 12.70
CA ALA A 170 -7.21 0.97 12.73
C ALA A 170 -6.99 -0.11 11.65
N GLY A 171 -6.56 0.31 10.45
CA GLY A 171 -6.19 -0.60 9.36
C GLY A 171 -5.00 -1.50 9.72
N VAL A 172 -3.94 -0.94 10.32
CA VAL A 172 -2.77 -1.71 10.78
C VAL A 172 -3.18 -2.76 11.80
N ALA A 173 -4.08 -2.43 12.73
CA ALA A 173 -4.58 -3.39 13.72
C ALA A 173 -5.38 -4.54 13.08
N ALA A 174 -6.08 -4.28 11.98
CA ALA A 174 -6.96 -5.23 11.32
C ALA A 174 -6.27 -6.08 10.23
N TYR A 175 -5.33 -5.48 9.47
CA TYR A 175 -4.65 -6.12 8.34
C TYR A 175 -3.19 -5.62 8.18
N PRO A 176 -2.30 -5.95 9.13
CA PRO A 176 -0.97 -5.34 9.24
C PRO A 176 -0.07 -5.58 8.02
N SER A 177 -0.07 -6.80 7.47
CA SER A 177 0.69 -7.20 6.28
C SER A 177 0.39 -6.35 5.05
N PHE A 178 -0.82 -5.79 4.96
CA PHE A 178 -1.24 -4.92 3.86
C PHE A 178 -1.02 -3.44 4.21
N VAL A 179 -1.53 -2.98 5.36
CA VAL A 179 -1.62 -1.54 5.66
C VAL A 179 -0.28 -0.92 6.08
N LEU A 180 0.66 -1.71 6.61
CA LEU A 180 1.96 -1.18 7.04
C LEU A 180 2.82 -0.65 5.88
N PHE A 181 2.66 -1.19 4.67
CA PHE A 181 3.29 -0.62 3.47
C PHE A 181 2.87 0.84 3.26
N SER A 182 1.57 1.12 3.37
CA SER A 182 1.05 2.48 3.25
C SER A 182 1.45 3.38 4.42
N LYS A 183 1.61 2.83 5.62
CA LYS A 183 2.15 3.60 6.75
C LYS A 183 3.57 4.07 6.50
N LEU A 184 4.42 3.25 5.87
CA LEU A 184 5.71 3.70 5.39
C LEU A 184 5.55 4.93 4.48
N LEU A 185 4.68 4.90 3.47
CA LEU A 185 4.51 6.00 2.53
C LEU A 185 4.10 7.33 3.20
N VAL A 186 3.31 7.28 4.28
CA VAL A 186 2.90 8.47 5.04
C VAL A 186 4.06 9.20 5.71
N PHE A 187 5.11 8.45 6.07
CA PHE A 187 6.21 8.92 6.90
C PHE A 187 7.57 8.96 6.20
N ALA A 188 7.72 8.33 5.04
CA ALA A 188 9.00 8.19 4.34
C ALA A 188 9.59 9.52 3.83
N ASP A 189 8.74 10.52 3.57
CA ASP A 189 9.15 11.84 3.10
C ASP A 189 9.77 12.73 4.19
N TYR A 190 9.57 12.40 5.47
CA TYR A 190 10.16 13.20 6.55
C TYR A 190 11.70 13.18 6.50
N PRO A 191 12.37 14.24 6.99
CA PRO A 191 13.82 14.23 7.15
C PRO A 191 14.26 13.00 7.93
N ARG A 192 15.41 12.43 7.55
CA ARG A 192 15.95 11.19 8.15
C ARG A 192 15.96 11.21 9.68
N ASP A 193 16.32 12.34 10.28
CA ASP A 193 16.50 12.44 11.74
C ASP A 193 15.20 12.89 12.47
N ALA A 194 14.10 13.05 11.74
CA ALA A 194 12.81 13.41 12.32
C ALA A 194 12.18 12.20 13.03
N PRO A 195 11.53 12.39 14.20
CA PRO A 195 10.80 11.33 14.89
C PRO A 195 9.74 10.66 14.02
N GLU A 196 9.14 11.40 13.08
CA GLU A 196 8.15 10.89 12.14
C GLU A 196 8.76 9.87 11.18
N PHE A 197 10.00 10.06 10.71
CA PHE A 197 10.67 9.10 9.84
C PHE A 197 10.92 7.76 10.55
N GLN A 198 11.08 7.75 11.87
CA GLN A 198 11.17 6.51 12.64
C GLN A 198 9.89 5.66 12.48
N GLN A 199 8.71 6.27 12.31
CA GLN A 199 7.47 5.53 12.09
C GLN A 199 7.46 4.79 10.75
N ALA A 200 8.15 5.31 9.73
CA ALA A 200 8.37 4.59 8.48
C ALA A 200 9.26 3.36 8.69
N LEU A 201 10.32 3.47 9.47
CA LEU A 201 11.21 2.33 9.77
C LEU A 201 10.53 1.27 10.63
N ASP A 202 9.73 1.68 11.61
CA ASP A 202 8.93 0.78 12.43
C ASP A 202 7.90 0.03 11.57
N ALA A 203 7.30 0.72 10.58
CA ALA A 203 6.39 0.10 9.63
C ALA A 203 7.08 -0.95 8.74
N VAL A 204 8.31 -0.69 8.27
CA VAL A 204 9.10 -1.67 7.50
C VAL A 204 9.33 -2.95 8.31
N VAL A 205 9.78 -2.82 9.57
CA VAL A 205 10.05 -3.97 10.43
C VAL A 205 8.77 -4.74 10.74
N ALA A 206 7.71 -4.04 11.13
CA ALA A 206 6.43 -4.66 11.48
C ALA A 206 5.77 -5.33 10.26
N ASN A 207 5.95 -4.79 9.04
CA ASN A 207 5.43 -5.42 7.82
C ASN A 207 6.14 -6.76 7.55
N ALA A 208 7.46 -6.78 7.71
CA ALA A 208 8.24 -8.02 7.55
C ALA A 208 7.80 -9.09 8.56
N ASP A 209 7.58 -8.70 9.83
CA ASP A 209 7.07 -9.60 10.87
C ASP A 209 5.66 -10.11 10.54
N ALA A 210 4.77 -9.23 10.07
CA ALA A 210 3.41 -9.61 9.68
C ALA A 210 3.40 -10.61 8.51
N CYS A 211 4.22 -10.37 7.48
CA CYS A 211 4.35 -11.27 6.34
C CYS A 211 5.02 -12.60 6.71
N ALA A 212 5.99 -12.60 7.63
CA ALA A 212 6.57 -13.83 8.15
C ALA A 212 5.56 -14.66 8.96
N ALA A 213 4.64 -14.00 9.67
CA ALA A 213 3.58 -14.66 10.43
C ALA A 213 2.46 -15.22 9.55
N ALA A 214 2.23 -14.64 8.38
CA ALA A 214 1.21 -15.06 7.42
C ALA A 214 1.80 -15.22 6.01
N PRO A 215 2.67 -16.22 5.76
CA PRO A 215 3.42 -16.34 4.51
C PRO A 215 2.55 -16.70 3.28
N ALA A 216 1.29 -17.10 3.50
CA ALA A 216 0.32 -17.35 2.44
C ALA A 216 -0.59 -16.14 2.15
N ASP A 217 -0.40 -15.04 2.88
CA ASP A 217 -1.18 -13.82 2.70
C ASP A 217 -0.86 -13.19 1.34
N PRO A 218 -1.86 -12.92 0.48
CA PRO A 218 -1.66 -12.26 -0.80
C PRO A 218 -0.97 -10.90 -0.69
N ALA A 219 -1.13 -10.18 0.44
CA ALA A 219 -0.43 -8.93 0.68
C ALA A 219 1.11 -9.07 0.65
N CYS A 220 1.62 -10.29 0.87
CA CYS A 220 3.04 -10.62 1.01
C CYS A 220 3.60 -11.41 -0.20
N LEU A 221 2.76 -11.63 -1.21
CA LEU A 221 3.07 -12.45 -2.38
C LEU A 221 2.87 -11.65 -3.66
N ASP A 222 3.51 -12.10 -4.73
CA ASP A 222 3.13 -11.68 -6.08
C ASP A 222 1.79 -12.30 -6.45
N HIS A 223 0.95 -11.53 -7.14
CA HIS A 223 -0.36 -11.97 -7.58
C HIS A 223 -0.76 -11.25 -8.87
N PRO A 224 -1.81 -11.70 -9.60
CA PRO A 224 -2.11 -11.19 -10.94
C PRO A 224 -2.38 -9.67 -11.05
N ARG A 225 -2.70 -9.00 -9.93
CA ARG A 225 -2.89 -7.55 -9.89
C ARG A 225 -1.65 -6.79 -9.46
N ALA A 226 -0.65 -7.44 -8.86
CA ALA A 226 0.66 -6.90 -8.53
C ALA A 226 1.70 -8.00 -8.75
N ALA A 227 2.08 -8.20 -10.02
CA ALA A 227 2.90 -9.33 -10.46
C ALA A 227 4.31 -9.33 -9.87
N HIS A 228 4.76 -8.17 -9.37
CA HIS A 228 6.07 -7.96 -8.75
C HIS A 228 5.92 -7.24 -7.42
N ASN A 229 4.89 -7.61 -6.64
CA ASN A 229 4.62 -7.04 -5.34
C ASN A 229 5.83 -7.18 -4.40
N ARG A 230 6.55 -8.31 -4.47
CA ARG A 230 7.74 -8.56 -3.66
C ARG A 230 8.92 -7.71 -4.12
N GLU A 231 9.25 -7.75 -5.40
CA GLU A 231 10.38 -7.00 -5.97
C GLU A 231 10.16 -5.50 -5.82
N GLY A 232 8.96 -5.00 -6.12
CA GLY A 232 8.59 -3.60 -5.92
C GLY A 232 8.64 -3.22 -4.44
N GLY A 233 7.98 -3.99 -3.57
CA GLY A 233 7.91 -3.73 -2.13
C GLY A 233 9.29 -3.61 -1.46
N VAL A 234 10.25 -4.47 -1.82
CA VAL A 234 11.60 -4.37 -1.25
C VAL A 234 12.34 -3.10 -1.67
N VAL A 235 12.02 -2.48 -2.82
CA VAL A 235 12.68 -1.23 -3.22
C VAL A 235 12.24 -0.12 -2.27
N PHE A 236 10.96 -0.06 -1.92
CA PHE A 236 10.45 0.88 -0.92
C PHE A 236 11.10 0.66 0.45
N PHE A 237 11.15 -0.59 0.91
CA PHE A 237 11.72 -0.92 2.21
C PHE A 237 13.23 -0.66 2.25
N GLY A 238 13.94 -1.03 1.19
CA GLY A 238 15.37 -0.79 1.05
C GLY A 238 15.70 0.70 0.96
N ASP A 239 14.91 1.52 0.25
CA ASP A 239 15.13 2.96 0.15
C ASP A 239 14.91 3.63 1.52
N ALA A 240 13.95 3.17 2.32
CA ALA A 240 13.76 3.64 3.69
C ALA A 240 14.96 3.28 4.59
N LEU A 241 15.45 2.04 4.52
CA LEU A 241 16.63 1.60 5.25
C LEU A 241 17.91 2.34 4.81
N ALA A 242 18.06 2.61 3.51
CA ALA A 242 19.16 3.39 2.96
C ALA A 242 19.09 4.85 3.45
N LYS A 243 17.91 5.48 3.44
CA LYS A 243 17.71 6.81 4.02
C LYS A 243 18.06 6.86 5.50
N ALA A 244 17.77 5.81 6.27
CA ALA A 244 18.21 5.69 7.67
C ALA A 244 19.73 5.44 7.84
N GLY A 245 20.47 5.20 6.77
CA GLY A 245 21.87 4.78 6.79
C GLY A 245 22.11 3.36 7.33
N ARG A 246 21.07 2.52 7.36
CA ARG A 246 21.13 1.10 7.77
C ARG A 246 21.66 0.24 6.63
N ARG A 247 22.90 0.53 6.21
CA ARG A 247 23.55 -0.03 5.00
C ARG A 247 23.40 -1.54 4.87
N ALA A 248 23.77 -2.30 5.90
CA ALA A 248 23.77 -3.76 5.85
C ALA A 248 22.36 -4.33 5.64
N GLU A 249 21.35 -3.69 6.22
CA GLU A 249 19.95 -4.12 6.12
C GLU A 249 19.35 -3.74 4.78
N ALA A 250 19.65 -2.53 4.28
CA ALA A 250 19.30 -2.10 2.93
C ALA A 250 19.91 -3.03 1.87
N GLU A 251 21.21 -3.36 1.99
CA GLU A 251 21.86 -4.29 1.06
C GLU A 251 21.23 -5.69 1.13
N ALA A 252 20.93 -6.19 2.33
CA ALA A 252 20.32 -7.51 2.50
C ALA A 252 18.95 -7.59 1.83
N ILE A 253 18.08 -6.60 2.01
CA ILE A 253 16.74 -6.62 1.42
C ILE A 253 16.78 -6.44 -0.11
N TYR A 254 17.65 -5.58 -0.62
CA TYR A 254 17.85 -5.45 -2.07
C TYR A 254 18.36 -6.75 -2.69
N ARG A 255 19.30 -7.45 -2.03
CA ARG A 255 19.79 -8.73 -2.52
C ARG A 255 18.75 -9.84 -2.45
N ALA A 256 17.82 -9.78 -1.49
CA ALA A 256 16.74 -10.76 -1.39
C ALA A 256 15.85 -10.74 -2.64
N ALA A 257 15.54 -9.56 -3.18
CA ALA A 257 14.74 -9.47 -4.40
C ALA A 257 15.39 -10.00 -5.67
N LEU A 258 16.73 -10.05 -5.73
CA LEU A 258 17.42 -10.73 -6.83
C LEU A 258 17.11 -12.24 -6.89
N ALA A 259 16.61 -12.81 -5.78
CA ALA A 259 16.25 -14.22 -5.66
C ALA A 259 14.73 -14.46 -5.72
N GLU A 260 13.91 -13.42 -5.85
CA GLU A 260 12.47 -13.58 -5.99
C GLU A 260 12.12 -14.16 -7.37
N PRO A 261 11.04 -14.95 -7.48
CA PRO A 261 10.70 -15.63 -8.74
C PRO A 261 10.36 -14.67 -9.89
N GLY A 262 9.75 -13.52 -9.61
CA GLY A 262 9.32 -12.52 -10.61
C GLY A 262 10.46 -11.68 -11.16
N TYR A 263 11.58 -11.56 -10.42
CA TYR A 263 12.70 -10.71 -10.79
C TYR A 263 13.19 -10.88 -12.23
N GLY A 264 13.17 -12.11 -12.76
CA GLY A 264 13.64 -12.40 -14.12
C GLY A 264 12.82 -11.74 -15.23
N THR A 265 11.54 -11.48 -14.99
CA THR A 265 10.64 -10.83 -15.96
C THR A 265 10.38 -9.37 -15.66
N TRP A 266 10.72 -8.90 -14.46
CA TRP A 266 10.43 -7.55 -13.98
C TRP A 266 11.07 -6.42 -14.80
N ASP A 267 10.26 -5.56 -15.40
CA ASP A 267 10.73 -4.38 -16.17
C ASP A 267 11.62 -3.41 -15.38
N HIS A 268 11.56 -3.43 -14.05
CA HIS A 268 12.31 -2.53 -13.18
C HIS A 268 13.57 -3.14 -12.53
N GLN A 269 14.09 -4.27 -13.04
CA GLN A 269 15.39 -4.84 -12.65
C GLN A 269 16.51 -3.78 -12.54
N GLY A 270 16.53 -2.83 -13.48
CA GLY A 270 17.51 -1.75 -13.52
C GLY A 270 17.47 -0.83 -12.30
N VAL A 271 16.30 -0.63 -11.69
CA VAL A 271 16.16 0.15 -10.45
C VAL A 271 16.90 -0.54 -9.31
N LEU A 272 16.66 -1.84 -9.12
CA LEU A 272 17.31 -2.60 -8.05
C LEU A 272 18.84 -2.70 -8.26
N ALA A 273 19.27 -2.91 -9.51
CA ALA A 273 20.69 -2.90 -9.87
C ALA A 273 21.36 -1.55 -9.55
N ASP A 274 20.70 -0.44 -9.87
CA ASP A 274 21.17 0.90 -9.52
C ASP A 274 21.28 1.09 -8.00
N ARG A 275 20.25 0.69 -7.23
CA ARG A 275 20.27 0.80 -5.76
C ARG A 275 21.44 0.05 -5.14
N LEU A 276 21.72 -1.16 -5.60
CA LEU A 276 22.85 -1.95 -5.14
C LEU A 276 24.20 -1.33 -5.55
N ALA A 277 24.31 -0.82 -6.78
CA ALA A 277 25.55 -0.23 -7.28
C ALA A 277 25.88 1.11 -6.61
N THR A 278 24.86 1.87 -6.22
CA THR A 278 25.00 3.25 -5.69
C THR A 278 24.70 3.37 -4.20
N LEU A 279 24.46 2.27 -3.48
CA LEU A 279 23.98 2.26 -2.10
C LEU A 279 24.76 3.21 -1.17
N ASP A 280 26.09 3.12 -1.18
CA ASP A 280 26.94 3.95 -0.32
C ASP A 280 26.84 5.45 -0.67
N ALA A 281 26.74 5.77 -1.96
CA ALA A 281 26.55 7.15 -2.41
C ALA A 281 25.17 7.69 -2.03
N ARG A 282 24.11 6.86 -2.14
CA ARG A 282 22.76 7.23 -1.72
C ARG A 282 22.67 7.51 -0.23
N ILE A 283 23.26 6.65 0.60
CA ILE A 283 23.32 6.83 2.05
C ILE A 283 24.06 8.12 2.42
N ALA A 284 25.17 8.42 1.73
CA ALA A 284 25.92 9.65 1.96
C ALA A 284 25.11 10.90 1.59
N ALA A 285 24.32 10.84 0.51
CA ALA A 285 23.45 11.93 0.10
C ALA A 285 22.35 12.20 1.14
N TYR A 286 21.68 11.17 1.67
CA TYR A 286 20.69 11.33 2.76
C TYR A 286 21.27 11.84 4.10
N ALA A 287 22.59 11.92 4.24
CA ALA A 287 23.24 12.48 5.41
C ALA A 287 23.50 13.98 5.28
N THR A 288 23.27 14.59 4.11
CA THR A 288 23.38 16.04 3.97
C THR A 288 22.15 16.72 4.58
N PRO A 289 22.28 17.94 5.12
CA PRO A 289 21.14 18.67 5.67
C PRO A 289 20.15 19.20 4.62
N ASP A 290 20.48 19.12 3.33
CA ASP A 290 19.68 19.68 2.24
C ASP A 290 18.86 18.57 1.57
N PRO A 291 17.52 18.52 1.77
CA PRO A 291 16.68 17.50 1.16
C PRO A 291 16.65 17.55 -0.37
N SER A 292 17.16 18.60 -1.01
CA SER A 292 17.29 18.63 -2.48
C SER A 292 18.46 17.79 -3.00
N ASP A 293 19.39 17.39 -2.13
CA ASP A 293 20.43 16.40 -2.43
C ASP A 293 19.92 14.96 -2.30
N ASP A 294 18.75 14.75 -1.69
CA ASP A 294 18.19 13.42 -1.47
C ASP A 294 18.01 12.71 -2.82
N PRO A 295 18.55 11.49 -2.98
CA PRO A 295 18.31 10.73 -4.19
C PRO A 295 16.84 10.33 -4.26
N VAL A 296 16.30 10.27 -5.48
CA VAL A 296 14.90 9.88 -5.71
C VAL A 296 14.64 8.50 -5.11
N ALA A 297 13.80 8.43 -4.08
CA ALA A 297 13.34 7.20 -3.45
C ALA A 297 12.14 6.61 -4.21
N ALA A 298 11.83 5.34 -4.00
CA ALA A 298 10.69 4.66 -4.63
C ALA A 298 9.35 5.40 -4.48
N TRP A 299 9.06 5.96 -3.29
CA TRP A 299 7.84 6.73 -3.01
C TRP A 299 7.82 8.16 -3.57
N ALA A 300 8.91 8.58 -4.23
CA ALA A 300 9.01 9.85 -4.95
C ALA A 300 9.31 9.65 -6.45
N ALA A 301 9.43 8.40 -6.90
CA ALA A 301 9.76 8.05 -8.26
C ALA A 301 8.55 8.22 -9.19
N PRO A 302 8.75 8.36 -10.52
CA PRO A 302 7.63 8.46 -11.48
C PRO A 302 6.97 7.11 -11.80
N ASN A 303 7.40 6.02 -11.16
CA ASN A 303 6.97 4.64 -11.39
C ASN A 303 6.56 3.94 -10.06
N GLN A 304 6.02 4.68 -9.09
CA GLN A 304 5.71 4.16 -7.75
C GLN A 304 4.77 2.95 -7.75
N CYS A 305 3.71 3.01 -8.55
CA CYS A 305 2.75 1.94 -8.73
C CYS A 305 3.34 0.89 -9.69
N ALA A 306 3.95 1.32 -10.79
CA ALA A 306 4.52 0.43 -11.79
C ALA A 306 5.55 -0.55 -11.20
N LEU A 307 6.34 -0.14 -10.20
CA LEU A 307 7.28 -0.99 -9.47
C LEU A 307 6.67 -2.33 -9.02
N CYS A 308 5.40 -2.36 -8.63
CA CYS A 308 4.72 -3.59 -8.20
C CYS A 308 3.78 -4.18 -9.27
N HIS A 309 3.30 -3.35 -10.20
CA HIS A 309 2.16 -3.67 -11.06
C HIS A 309 2.52 -4.02 -12.51
N THR A 310 3.64 -3.54 -13.04
CA THR A 310 4.01 -3.77 -14.45
C THR A 310 4.91 -4.97 -14.60
N ASP A 311 4.63 -5.80 -15.61
CA ASP A 311 5.46 -6.96 -15.96
C ASP A 311 6.88 -6.56 -16.31
#